data_AF-A0AB35U2Z1-F1
#
_entry.id   AF-A0AB35U2Z1-F1
#
_cell.length_a   1.000
_cell.length_b   1.000
_cell.length_c   1.000
_cell.angle_alpha   90.00
_cell.angle_beta   90.00
_cell.angle_gamma   90.00
#
_symmetry.space_group_name_H-M   'P 1'
#
loop_
_entity.id
_entity.type
_entity.pdbx_description
1 polymer ?
#
loop_
_entity_poly.entity_id
_entity_poly.type
_entity_poly.pdbx_seq_one_letter_code
_entity_poly.pdbx_strand_id
1 'polypeptide(L)'
;MNKKTLQEILAYLPGLQDHPDKFAYYGEPADAFYDEYDAEDEHGNHLVISQECNEMCETIGADLQNGESWEDWFSQQNKQPENLQKDFKPEDMDEQAIRAALLYLIDSLSFNDDLIDALKSGYFTRLIEQLSRIPAEEELN
;
A
#
# COMPACT_ATOMS: atom_id res chain seq x y z
N MET A 1 2.15 -2.92 16.42
CA MET A 1 3.20 -2.94 15.38
C MET A 1 4.56 -3.09 16.04
N ASN A 2 5.41 -4.00 15.55
CA ASN A 2 6.77 -4.14 16.07
C ASN A 2 7.67 -3.04 15.49
N LYS A 3 8.52 -2.42 16.32
CA LYS A 3 9.52 -1.43 15.88
C LYS A 3 10.42 -1.93 14.75
N LYS A 4 10.76 -3.23 14.73
CA LYS A 4 11.56 -3.85 13.67
C LYS A 4 10.81 -3.83 12.33
N THR A 5 9.54 -4.19 12.33
CA THR A 5 8.74 -4.20 11.09
C THR A 5 8.49 -2.81 10.55
N LEU A 6 8.25 -1.82 11.42
CA LEU A 6 8.13 -0.43 10.98
C LEU A 6 9.42 0.04 10.29
N GLN A 7 10.60 -0.32 10.81
CA GLN A 7 11.87 0.00 10.15
C GLN A 7 12.02 -0.69 8.79
N GLU A 8 11.54 -1.93 8.66
CA GLU A 8 11.52 -2.68 7.39
C GLU A 8 10.59 -2.00 6.38
N ILE A 9 9.38 -1.60 6.78
CA ILE A 9 8.44 -0.85 5.94
C ILE A 9 9.04 0.49 5.49
N LEU A 10 9.70 1.22 6.39
CA LEU A 10 10.32 2.51 6.08
C LEU A 10 11.53 2.38 5.13
N ALA A 11 12.14 1.20 5.03
CA ALA A 11 13.25 0.97 4.12
C ALA A 11 12.85 1.08 2.64
N TYR A 12 11.56 0.88 2.31
CA TYR A 12 11.04 1.03 0.94
C TYR A 12 10.78 2.49 0.53
N LEU A 13 10.70 3.43 1.48
CA LEU A 13 10.36 4.84 1.18
C LEU A 13 11.26 5.50 0.13
N PRO A 14 12.61 5.37 0.17
CA PRO A 14 13.46 6.00 -0.85
C PRO A 14 13.16 5.48 -2.26
N GLY A 15 12.99 4.17 -2.42
CA GLY A 15 12.65 3.55 -3.72
C GLY A 15 11.31 4.05 -4.25
N LEU A 16 10.30 4.10 -3.38
CA LEU A 16 8.97 4.64 -3.71
C LEU A 16 9.01 6.11 -4.13
N GLN A 17 9.83 6.93 -3.47
CA GLN A 17 9.92 8.37 -3.77
C GLN A 17 10.67 8.65 -5.07
N ASP A 18 11.72 7.87 -5.36
CA ASP A 18 12.55 8.08 -6.54
C ASP A 18 11.92 7.45 -7.79
N HIS A 19 11.26 6.29 -7.66
CA HIS A 19 10.82 5.44 -8.77
C HIS A 19 9.46 4.75 -8.54
N PRO A 20 8.37 5.46 -8.22
CA PRO A 20 7.07 4.85 -7.94
C PRO A 20 6.48 4.10 -9.14
N ASP A 21 6.79 4.56 -10.36
CA ASP A 21 6.38 3.98 -11.62
C ASP A 21 7.05 2.64 -11.93
N LYS A 22 8.10 2.27 -11.19
CA LYS A 22 8.77 0.98 -11.31
C LYS A 22 8.27 -0.07 -10.31
N PHE A 23 7.40 0.30 -9.37
CA PHE A 23 6.93 -0.66 -8.37
C PHE A 23 5.82 -1.55 -8.93
N ALA A 24 4.85 -0.96 -9.61
CA ALA A 24 3.77 -1.66 -10.31
C ALA A 24 3.30 -0.82 -11.53
N TYR A 25 3.19 -1.45 -12.69
CA TYR A 25 2.79 -0.79 -13.94
C TYR A 25 2.23 -1.80 -14.96
N TYR A 26 1.55 -1.29 -15.98
CA TYR A 26 1.15 -2.09 -17.14
C TYR A 26 2.19 -1.98 -18.25
N GLY A 27 2.69 -3.11 -18.74
CA GLY A 27 3.71 -3.13 -19.79
C GLY A 27 4.48 -4.45 -19.86
N GLU A 28 5.76 -4.33 -20.22
CA GLU A 28 6.70 -5.46 -20.31
C GLU A 28 7.66 -5.43 -19.11
N PRO A 29 7.98 -6.58 -18.51
CA PRO A 29 9.01 -6.68 -17.47
C PRO A 29 10.33 -6.07 -17.91
N ALA A 30 10.83 -5.10 -17.14
CA ALA A 30 12.10 -4.44 -17.44
C ALA A 30 13.31 -5.38 -17.32
N ASP A 31 13.25 -6.34 -16.40
CA ASP A 31 14.24 -7.40 -16.18
C ASP A 31 13.63 -8.58 -15.39
N ALA A 32 14.50 -9.48 -14.89
CA ALA A 32 14.08 -10.71 -14.18
C ALA A 32 13.60 -10.49 -12.73
N PHE A 33 13.63 -9.26 -12.21
CA PHE A 33 13.15 -8.90 -10.87
C PHE A 33 11.70 -8.38 -10.89
N TYR A 34 10.95 -8.73 -11.93
CA TYR A 34 9.56 -8.36 -12.12
C TYR A 34 8.74 -9.60 -12.41
N ASP A 35 7.58 -9.68 -11.77
CA ASP A 35 6.57 -10.70 -12.00
C ASP A 35 5.47 -10.10 -12.90
N GLU A 36 5.05 -10.89 -13.88
CA GLU A 36 3.97 -10.56 -14.80
C GLU A 36 2.69 -11.30 -14.37
N TYR A 37 1.57 -10.61 -14.39
CA TYR A 37 0.26 -11.11 -13.97
C TYR A 37 -0.73 -11.06 -15.14
N ASP A 38 -1.68 -12.00 -15.16
CA ASP A 38 -2.71 -12.13 -16.20
C ASP A 38 -3.68 -10.92 -16.29
N ALA A 39 -3.62 -9.98 -15.34
CA ALA A 39 -4.42 -8.76 -15.40
C ALA A 39 -3.91 -7.86 -16.53
N GLU A 40 -4.82 -7.38 -17.39
CA GLU A 40 -4.49 -6.56 -18.57
C GLU A 40 -5.18 -5.19 -18.51
N ASP A 41 -4.49 -4.16 -19.04
CA ASP A 41 -5.09 -2.83 -19.26
C ASP A 41 -5.95 -2.77 -20.54
N GLU A 42 -6.52 -1.60 -20.83
CA GLU A 42 -7.33 -1.37 -22.05
C GLU A 42 -6.54 -1.50 -23.37
N HIS A 43 -5.22 -1.60 -23.30
CA HIS A 43 -4.31 -1.76 -24.43
C HIS A 43 -3.77 -3.19 -24.56
N GLY A 44 -4.15 -4.10 -23.65
CA GLY A 44 -3.67 -5.48 -23.61
C GLY A 44 -2.25 -5.62 -23.04
N ASN A 45 -1.76 -4.63 -22.31
CA ASN A 45 -0.50 -4.76 -21.57
C ASN A 45 -0.76 -5.50 -20.26
N HIS A 46 0.15 -6.38 -19.86
CA HIS A 46 0.06 -7.12 -18.60
C HIS A 46 0.46 -6.27 -17.40
N LEU A 47 -0.13 -6.56 -16.24
CA LEU A 47 0.28 -6.01 -14.97
C LEU A 47 1.65 -6.59 -14.60
N VAL A 48 2.60 -5.70 -14.39
CA VAL A 48 3.98 -6.00 -14.02
C VAL A 48 4.25 -5.43 -12.63
N ILE A 49 4.70 -6.28 -11.71
CA ILE A 49 5.01 -5.91 -10.33
C ILE A 49 6.46 -6.24 -10.04
N SER A 50 7.21 -5.28 -9.49
CA SER A 50 8.59 -5.53 -9.04
C SER A 50 8.62 -6.45 -7.82
N GLN A 51 9.68 -7.26 -7.71
CA GLN A 51 9.93 -8.06 -6.50
C GLN A 51 9.96 -7.18 -5.24
N GLU A 52 10.50 -5.96 -5.33
CA GLU A 52 10.51 -4.99 -4.23
C GLU A 52 9.10 -4.59 -3.79
N CYS A 53 8.17 -4.39 -4.73
CA CYS A 53 6.77 -4.14 -4.42
C CYS A 53 6.11 -5.35 -3.76
N ASN A 54 6.40 -6.57 -4.22
CA ASN A 54 5.90 -7.80 -3.60
C ASN A 54 6.40 -7.94 -2.16
N GLU A 55 7.70 -7.79 -1.92
CA GLU A 55 8.31 -7.85 -0.59
C GLU A 55 7.74 -6.77 0.36
N MET A 56 7.51 -5.57 -0.16
CA MET A 56 6.88 -4.48 0.58
C MET A 56 5.43 -4.82 0.96
N CYS A 57 4.61 -5.27 0.00
CA CYS A 57 3.23 -5.66 0.23
C CYS A 57 3.12 -6.81 1.24
N GLU A 58 4.00 -7.82 1.14
CA GLU A 58 4.06 -8.92 2.11
C GLU A 58 4.45 -8.44 3.51
N THR A 59 5.45 -7.55 3.62
CA THR A 59 5.90 -6.99 4.90
C THR A 59 4.79 -6.20 5.57
N ILE A 60 4.09 -5.34 4.82
CA ILE A 60 2.98 -4.53 5.34
C ILE A 60 1.79 -5.43 5.70
N GLY A 61 1.41 -6.37 4.82
CA GLY A 61 0.32 -7.30 5.06
C GLY A 61 0.54 -8.13 6.34
N ALA A 62 1.74 -8.67 6.53
CA ALA A 62 2.06 -9.49 7.70
C ALA A 62 2.00 -8.70 9.03
N ASP A 63 2.35 -7.40 9.05
CA ASP A 63 2.31 -6.60 10.27
C ASP A 63 0.92 -6.03 10.56
N LEU A 64 0.23 -5.57 9.51
CA LEU A 64 -0.99 -4.79 9.63
C LEU A 64 -2.26 -5.64 9.68
N GLN A 65 -2.21 -6.93 9.31
CA GLN A 65 -3.36 -7.86 9.41
C GLN A 65 -3.87 -8.12 10.84
N ASN A 66 -3.19 -7.63 11.87
CA ASN A 66 -3.66 -7.73 13.24
C ASN A 66 -4.73 -6.66 13.53
N GLY A 67 -6.01 -7.04 13.50
CA GLY A 67 -7.11 -6.17 13.92
C GLY A 67 -8.38 -6.30 13.08
N GLU A 68 -9.09 -5.18 12.94
CA GLU A 68 -10.24 -5.02 12.06
C GLU A 68 -9.83 -5.12 10.58
N SER A 69 -10.66 -5.76 9.74
CA SER A 69 -10.39 -5.83 8.31
C SER A 69 -10.59 -4.47 7.64
N TRP A 70 -9.92 -4.22 6.52
CA TRP A 70 -10.08 -2.96 5.81
C TRP A 70 -11.52 -2.79 5.31
N GLU A 71 -12.19 -3.88 4.91
CA GLU A 71 -13.59 -3.87 4.50
C GLU A 71 -14.52 -3.41 5.62
N ASP A 72 -14.31 -3.95 6.83
CA ASP A 72 -15.09 -3.59 8.01
C ASP A 72 -14.88 -2.11 8.37
N TRP A 73 -13.65 -1.61 8.28
CA TRP A 73 -13.35 -0.20 8.52
C TRP A 73 -14.09 0.73 7.54
N PHE A 74 -13.97 0.49 6.22
CA PHE A 74 -14.67 1.31 5.22
C PHE A 74 -16.19 1.25 5.37
N SER A 75 -16.73 0.07 5.69
CA SER A 75 -18.16 -0.13 5.98
C SER A 75 -18.63 0.75 7.15
N GLN A 76 -17.85 0.81 8.25
CA GLN A 76 -18.17 1.67 9.40
C GLN A 76 -18.10 3.16 9.08
N GLN A 77 -17.19 3.57 8.19
CA GLN A 77 -17.13 4.96 7.73
C GLN A 77 -18.28 5.32 6.77
N ASN A 78 -19.07 4.33 6.32
CA ASN A 78 -20.06 4.47 5.25
C ASN A 78 -19.44 5.08 3.98
N LYS A 79 -18.22 4.63 3.66
CA LYS A 79 -17.43 5.07 2.50
C LYS A 79 -17.14 3.89 1.58
N GLN A 80 -16.91 4.21 0.31
CA GLN A 80 -16.51 3.24 -0.70
C GLN A 80 -14.98 3.22 -0.80
N PRO A 81 -14.33 2.04 -0.76
CA PRO A 81 -12.88 1.91 -0.83
C PRO A 81 -12.25 2.62 -2.04
N GLU A 82 -12.91 2.58 -3.20
CA GLU A 82 -12.42 3.16 -4.47
C GLU A 82 -12.38 4.70 -4.43
N ASN A 83 -12.97 5.33 -3.41
CA ASN A 83 -12.87 6.78 -3.18
C ASN A 83 -11.79 7.15 -2.16
N LEU A 84 -10.96 6.19 -1.70
CA LEU A 84 -9.96 6.40 -0.63
C LEU A 84 -9.15 7.69 -0.81
N GLN A 85 -8.48 7.87 -1.96
CA GLN A 85 -7.60 9.01 -2.21
C GLN A 85 -8.34 10.36 -2.26
N LYS A 86 -9.65 10.34 -2.51
CA LYS A 86 -10.51 11.52 -2.60
C LYS A 86 -11.12 11.89 -1.26
N ASP A 87 -11.55 10.87 -0.51
CA ASP A 87 -12.33 11.05 0.71
C ASP A 87 -11.45 11.22 1.94
N PHE A 88 -10.20 10.76 1.88
CA PHE A 88 -9.28 10.80 3.00
C PHE A 88 -7.92 11.36 2.61
N LYS A 89 -7.36 12.17 3.50
CA LYS A 89 -5.99 12.66 3.40
C LYS A 89 -5.15 11.90 4.42
N PRO A 90 -4.00 11.32 4.04
CA PRO A 90 -3.15 10.58 4.97
C PRO A 90 -2.86 11.37 6.25
N GLU A 91 -2.63 12.69 6.12
CA GLU A 91 -2.26 13.57 7.23
C GLU A 91 -3.39 13.79 8.27
N ASP A 92 -4.64 13.50 7.90
CA ASP A 92 -5.81 13.63 8.78
C ASP A 92 -6.26 12.28 9.35
N MET A 93 -5.62 11.17 8.96
CA MET A 93 -5.98 9.82 9.38
C MET A 93 -5.36 9.43 10.72
N ASP A 94 -6.09 8.63 11.49
CA ASP A 94 -5.54 7.90 12.64
C ASP A 94 -4.86 6.59 12.20
N GLU A 95 -4.27 5.88 13.16
CA GLU A 95 -3.55 4.64 12.89
C GLU A 95 -4.42 3.57 12.23
N GLN A 96 -5.67 3.40 12.70
CA GLN A 96 -6.58 2.39 12.19
C GLN A 96 -6.96 2.69 10.75
N ALA A 97 -7.23 3.95 10.43
CA ALA A 97 -7.50 4.42 9.08
C ALA A 97 -6.30 4.23 8.15
N ILE A 98 -5.08 4.55 8.59
CA ILE A 98 -3.86 4.33 7.80
C ILE A 98 -3.66 2.84 7.52
N ARG A 99 -3.86 1.99 8.52
CA ARG A 99 -3.74 0.53 8.38
C ARG A 99 -4.75 -0.01 7.37
N ALA A 100 -6.02 0.34 7.51
CA ALA A 100 -7.08 -0.07 6.59
C ALA A 100 -6.79 0.41 5.16
N ALA A 101 -6.34 1.66 5.00
CA ALA A 101 -5.97 2.21 3.70
C ALA A 101 -4.81 1.46 3.04
N LEU A 102 -3.74 1.15 3.79
CA LEU A 102 -2.60 0.40 3.28
C LEU A 102 -2.99 -1.03 2.88
N LEU A 103 -3.76 -1.73 3.71
CA LEU A 103 -4.22 -3.09 3.43
C LEU A 103 -5.14 -3.14 2.21
N TYR A 104 -6.08 -2.19 2.11
CA TYR A 104 -6.93 -2.07 0.92
C TYR A 104 -6.10 -1.87 -0.34
N LEU A 105 -5.16 -0.91 -0.34
CA LEU A 105 -4.33 -0.65 -1.51
C LEU A 105 -3.53 -1.90 -1.90
N ILE A 106 -2.98 -2.64 -0.95
CA ILE A 106 -2.27 -3.90 -1.25
C ILE A 106 -3.19 -4.94 -1.89
N ASP A 107 -4.39 -5.14 -1.33
CA ASP A 107 -5.35 -6.13 -1.83
C ASP A 107 -5.95 -5.73 -3.19
N SER A 108 -6.02 -4.42 -3.43
CA SER A 108 -6.57 -3.81 -4.65
C SER A 108 -5.87 -4.27 -5.92
N LEU A 109 -4.57 -4.63 -5.84
CA LEU A 109 -3.82 -5.22 -6.95
C LEU A 109 -4.53 -6.40 -7.64
N SER A 110 -5.36 -7.13 -6.89
CA SER A 110 -6.07 -8.30 -7.41
C SER A 110 -7.37 -7.96 -8.16
N PHE A 111 -7.86 -6.72 -8.09
CA PHE A 111 -9.16 -6.35 -8.65
C PHE A 111 -9.28 -4.93 -9.24
N ASN A 112 -8.33 -4.01 -9.02
CA ASN A 112 -8.30 -2.68 -9.63
C ASN A 112 -6.89 -2.02 -9.59
N ASP A 113 -6.79 -0.77 -10.04
CA ASP A 113 -5.53 -0.03 -10.20
C ASP A 113 -5.18 0.89 -9.02
N ASP A 114 -5.90 0.82 -7.89
CA ASP A 114 -5.80 1.83 -6.84
C ASP A 114 -4.42 1.88 -6.18
N LEU A 115 -3.72 0.74 -6.05
CA LEU A 115 -2.32 0.75 -5.61
C LEU A 115 -1.43 1.52 -6.58
N ILE A 116 -1.54 1.23 -7.88
CA ILE A 116 -0.72 1.85 -8.92
C ILE A 116 -0.92 3.37 -8.91
N ASP A 117 -2.18 3.80 -8.81
CA ASP A 117 -2.52 5.21 -8.71
C ASP A 117 -1.99 5.85 -7.43
N ALA A 118 -2.06 5.14 -6.30
CA ALA A 118 -1.54 5.61 -5.02
C ALA A 118 0.00 5.69 -4.98
N LEU A 119 0.69 4.79 -5.67
CA LEU A 119 2.15 4.83 -5.86
C LEU A 119 2.51 6.07 -6.69
N LYS A 120 1.90 6.23 -7.87
CA LYS A 120 2.16 7.35 -8.79
C LYS A 120 1.84 8.71 -8.19
N SER A 121 0.78 8.81 -7.38
CA SER A 121 0.39 10.06 -6.73
C SER A 121 1.18 10.37 -5.45
N GLY A 122 2.04 9.45 -5.00
CA GLY A 122 2.73 9.53 -3.71
C GLY A 122 1.79 9.42 -2.51
N TYR A 123 0.54 9.01 -2.71
CA TYR A 123 -0.40 8.76 -1.63
C TYR A 123 0.08 7.61 -0.73
N PHE A 124 0.57 6.52 -1.33
CA PHE A 124 1.07 5.36 -0.59
C PHE A 124 2.27 5.71 0.29
N THR A 125 3.23 6.47 -0.25
CA THR A 125 4.38 7.00 0.49
C THR A 125 3.95 7.82 1.71
N ARG A 126 2.94 8.70 1.54
CA ARG A 126 2.45 9.56 2.63
C ARG A 126 1.74 8.77 3.73
N LEU A 127 1.06 7.67 3.39
CA LEU A 127 0.51 6.74 4.39
C LEU A 127 1.62 6.10 5.23
N ILE A 128 2.67 5.59 4.60
CA ILE A 128 3.83 5.00 5.31
C ILE A 128 4.50 6.05 6.20
N GLU A 129 4.68 7.29 5.70
CA GLU A 129 5.23 8.38 6.50
C GLU A 129 4.36 8.70 7.72
N GLN A 130 3.03 8.74 7.58
CA GLN A 130 2.15 8.96 8.73
C GLN A 130 2.21 7.80 9.73
N LEU A 131 2.28 6.55 9.24
CA LEU A 131 2.44 5.38 10.09
C LEU A 131 3.69 5.50 10.99
N SER A 132 4.78 6.07 10.48
CA SER A 132 6.02 6.28 11.25
C SER A 132 5.93 7.34 12.37
N ARG A 133 4.95 8.25 12.26
CA ARG A 133 4.75 9.36 13.20
C ARG A 133 3.86 8.96 14.37
N ILE A 134 3.14 7.85 14.23
CA ILE A 134 2.30 7.33 15.29
C ILE A 134 3.20 6.71 16.36
N PRO A 135 3.08 7.15 17.63
CA PRO A 135 3.84 6.55 18.72
C PRO A 135 3.49 5.06 18.80
N ALA A 136 4.49 4.19 18.81
CA ALA A 136 4.26 2.81 19.19
C ALA A 136 3.61 2.80 20.58
N GLU A 137 2.45 2.15 20.74
CA GLU A 137 1.87 1.95 22.07
C GLU A 137 2.96 1.38 22.99
N GLU A 138 3.29 2.12 24.05
CA GLU A 138 4.07 1.54 25.14
C GLU A 138 3.16 0.46 25.74
N GLU A 139 3.50 -0.81 25.50
CA GLU A 139 2.95 -1.91 26.30
C GLU A 139 3.30 -1.61 27.76
N LEU A 140 2.35 -1.01 28.48
CA LEU A 140 2.37 -0.90 29.93
C LEU A 140 2.27 -2.33 30.48
N ASN A 141 3.44 -2.93 30.71
CA ASN A 141 3.58 -4.17 31.48
C ASN A 141 3.08 -4.00 32.92
#